data_AF-A0A254TLF3-F1
#
_entry.id   AF-A0A254TLF3-F1
#
_cell.length_a   1.000
_cell.length_b   1.000
_cell.length_c   1.000
_cell.angle_alpha   90.00
_cell.angle_beta   90.00
_cell.angle_gamma   90.00
#
_symmetry.space_group_name_H-M   'P 1'
#
loop_
_entity.id
_entity.type
_entity.pdbx_description
1 polymer ?
#
loop_
_entity_poly.entity_id
_entity_poly.type
_entity_poly.pdbx_seq_one_letter_code
_entity_poly.pdbx_strand_id
1 'polypeptide(L)' 'MAIDFTPQFHKRLSRVGGHGVWVAVPYPRTLIPVKTLYYRTWQQEECARLRNAGEEVVTFAVSH' A
#
# COMPACT_ATOMS: atom_id res chain seq x y z
N MET A 1 12.84 -16.37 -12.16
CA MET A 1 12.43 -15.55 -11.00
C MET A 1 11.06 -14.98 -11.30
N ALA A 2 10.03 -15.36 -10.54
CA ALA A 2 8.74 -14.70 -10.65
C ALA A 2 8.86 -13.32 -10.00
N ILE A 3 8.58 -12.26 -10.76
CA ILE A 3 8.45 -10.92 -10.19
C ILE A 3 7.18 -10.97 -9.36
N ASP A 4 7.34 -10.99 -8.04
CA ASP A 4 6.21 -10.91 -7.12
C ASP A 4 5.71 -9.46 -7.13
N PHE A 5 4.53 -9.25 -7.70
CA PHE A 5 3.85 -7.95 -7.74
C PHE A 5 3.06 -7.69 -6.46
N THR A 6 3.39 -8.38 -5.36
CA THR A 6 2.76 -8.09 -4.08
C THR A 6 2.95 -6.62 -3.71
N PRO A 7 1.88 -5.97 -3.24
CA PRO A 7 1.96 -4.62 -2.72
C PRO A 7 3.05 -4.49 -1.65
N GLN A 8 3.92 -3.47 -1.77
CA GLN A 8 5.02 -3.23 -0.83
C GLN A 8 4.61 -2.31 0.32
N PHE A 9 3.68 -1.41 0.06
CA PHE A 9 3.18 -0.42 1.02
C PHE A 9 1.77 -0.74 1.52
N HIS A 10 1.26 -1.93 1.19
CA HIS A 10 0.01 -2.44 1.70
C HIS A 10 0.13 -3.89 2.14
N LYS A 11 -0.44 -4.20 3.30
CA LYS A 11 -0.53 -5.57 3.81
C LYS A 11 -1.97 -6.05 3.70
N ARG A 12 -2.18 -7.26 3.17
CA ARG A 12 -3.52 -7.87 3.15
C ARG A 12 -3.89 -8.33 4.57
N LEU A 13 -5.03 -7.85 5.07
CA LEU A 13 -5.58 -8.23 6.37
C LEU A 13 -6.49 -9.45 6.25
N SER A 14 -7.38 -9.45 5.26
CA SER A 14 -8.35 -10.52 5.06
C SER A 14 -8.75 -10.62 3.59
N ARG A 15 -9.57 -11.62 3.29
CA ARG A 15 -10.25 -11.77 2.01
C ARG A 15 -11.74 -11.95 2.29
N VAL A 16 -12.57 -11.08 1.75
CA VAL A 16 -14.03 -11.11 1.91
C VAL A 16 -14.66 -11.21 0.52
N GLY A 17 -15.49 -12.23 0.29
CA GLY A 17 -16.19 -12.39 -0.99
C GLY A 17 -15.29 -12.54 -2.22
N GLY A 18 -14.03 -12.97 -2.06
CA GLY A 18 -13.06 -13.08 -3.15
C GLY A 18 -12.15 -11.86 -3.34
N HIS A 19 -12.49 -10.72 -2.73
CA HIS A 19 -11.73 -9.49 -2.73
C HIS A 19 -10.85 -9.39 -1.48
N GLY A 20 -9.62 -8.92 -1.61
CA GLY A 20 -8.76 -8.65 -0.46
C GLY A 20 -9.06 -7.30 0.18
N VAL A 21 -8.92 -7.28 1.51
CA VAL A 21 -8.92 -6.06 2.31
C VAL A 21 -7.47 -5.77 2.71
N TRP A 22 -7.01 -4.57 2.40
CA TRP A 22 -5.63 -4.15 2.55
C TRP A 22 -5.52 -2.98 3.51
N VAL A 23 -4.42 -2.93 4.25
CA VAL A 23 -4.05 -1.80 5.10
C VAL A 23 -2.80 -1.14 4.56
N ALA A 24 -2.79 0.19 4.51
CA ALA A 24 -1.58 0.96 4.25
C ALA A 24 -0.56 0.79 5.38
N VAL A 25 0.66 0.40 5.06
CA VAL A 25 1.77 0.33 6.03
C VAL A 25 2.67 1.57 5.91
N PRO A 26 3.28 2.04 7.00
CA PRO A 26 4.20 3.16 6.93
C PRO A 26 5.41 2.80 6.06
N TYR A 27 5.82 3.73 5.20
CA TYR A 27 7.05 3.58 4.44
C TYR A 27 8.29 3.71 5.35
N PRO A 28 9.44 3.15 4.93
CA PRO A 28 10.68 3.27 5.69
C PRO A 28 11.04 4.73 5.97
N ARG A 29 11.42 5.03 7.23
CA ARG A 29 11.99 6.34 7.56
C ARG A 29 13.32 6.50 6.83
N THR A 30 13.50 7.65 6.18
CA THR A 30 14.68 7.95 5.37
C THR A 30 15.15 9.37 5.68
N LEU A 31 16.47 9.56 5.75
CA LEU A 31 17.09 10.88 5.89
C LEU A 31 17.11 11.67 4.58
N ILE A 32 16.77 11.03 3.46
CA ILE A 32 16.75 11.61 2.13
C ILE A 32 15.31 12.04 1.81
N PRO A 33 14.98 13.35 1.78
CA PRO A 33 13.62 13.83 1.58
C PRO A 33 12.98 13.39 0.26
N VAL A 34 13.78 13.32 -0.82
CA VAL A 34 13.29 12.85 -2.13
C VAL A 34 12.81 11.39 -2.08
N LYS A 35 13.41 10.55 -1.23
CA LYS A 35 12.94 9.17 -1.05
C LYS A 35 11.60 9.11 -0.32
N THR A 36 11.38 10.01 0.65
CA THR A 36 10.08 10.13 1.32
C THR A 36 8.98 10.47 0.32
N LEU A 37 9.23 11.44 -0.57
CA LEU A 37 8.28 11.79 -1.62
C LEU A 37 8.03 10.59 -2.55
N TYR A 38 9.11 9.93 -3.00
CA TYR A 38 9.01 8.76 -3.86
C TYR A 38 8.18 7.63 -3.24
N TYR A 39 8.41 7.28 -1.97
CA TYR A 39 7.64 6.24 -1.28
C TYR A 39 6.17 6.63 -1.11
N ARG A 40 5.88 7.91 -0.85
CA ARG A 40 4.51 8.40 -0.77
C ARG A 40 3.80 8.27 -2.11
N THR A 41 4.44 8.68 -3.20
CA THR A 41 3.88 8.56 -4.56
C THR A 41 3.63 7.10 -4.90
N TRP A 42 4.60 6.22 -4.68
CA TRP A 42 4.43 4.79 -4.94
C TRP A 42 3.28 4.20 -4.09
N GLN A 43 3.19 4.51 -2.80
CA GLN A 43 2.08 4.05 -1.97
C GLN A 43 0.71 4.51 -2.52
N GLN A 44 0.61 5.74 -3.04
CA GLN A 44 -0.61 6.23 -3.68
C GLN A 44 -0.95 5.45 -4.97
N GLU A 45 0.04 5.22 -5.83
CA GLU A 45 -0.12 4.44 -7.06
C GLU A 45 -0.54 3.00 -6.77
N GLU A 46 0.03 2.39 -5.74
CA GLU A 46 -0.32 1.04 -5.29
C GLU A 46 -1.75 0.97 -4.73
N CYS A 47 -2.15 1.95 -3.92
CA CYS A 47 -3.52 2.07 -3.44
C CYS A 47 -4.51 2.20 -4.61
N ALA A 48 -4.19 3.02 -5.61
CA ALA A 48 -5.00 3.15 -6.82
C ALA A 48 -5.10 1.83 -7.59
N ARG A 49 -3.98 1.10 -7.76
CA ARG A 49 -3.98 -0.23 -8.40
C ARG A 49 -4.87 -1.23 -7.67
N LEU A 50 -4.79 -1.27 -6.34
CA LEU A 50 -5.63 -2.15 -5.51
C LEU A 50 -7.12 -1.81 -5.67
N ARG A 51 -7.49 -0.53 -5.55
CA ARG A 51 -8.88 -0.08 -5.72
C ARG A 51 -9.40 -0.38 -7.13
N ASN A 52 -8.59 -0.17 -8.16
CA ASN A 52 -8.95 -0.50 -9.54
C ASN A 52 -9.13 -2.00 -9.78
N ALA A 53 -8.48 -2.85 -8.98
CA ALA A 53 -8.70 -4.31 -8.99
C ALA A 53 -9.95 -4.75 -8.21
N GLY A 54 -10.73 -3.80 -7.67
CA GLY A 54 -11.90 -4.09 -6.84
C GLY A 54 -11.53 -4.52 -5.42
N GLU A 55 -10.30 -4.25 -4.98
CA GLU A 55 -9.84 -4.54 -3.62
C GLU A 55 -10.13 -3.34 -2.70
N GLU A 56 -10.34 -3.61 -1.42
CA GLU A 56 -10.60 -2.56 -0.43
C GLU A 56 -9.30 -2.13 0.25
N VAL A 57 -9.05 -0.82 0.36
CA VAL A 57 -7.88 -0.26 1.05
C VAL A 57 -8.30 0.62 2.21
N VAL A 58 -8.04 0.13 3.42
CA VAL A 58 -8.31 0.81 4.68
C VAL A 58 -7.12 1.69 5.06
N THR A 59 -7.36 2.99 5.19
CA THR A 59 -6.39 3.94 5.73
C THR A 59 -6.66 4.14 7.21
N PHE A 60 -5.78 3.66 8.08
CA PHE A 60 -5.79 4.13 9.47
C PHE A 60 -5.15 5.52 9.48
N ALA A 61 -5.85 6.51 10.03
CA ALA A 61 -5.20 7.74 10.44
C ALA A 61 -4.22 7.35 11.55
N VAL A 62 -2.96 7.11 11.20
CA VAL A 62 -1.91 6.96 12.20
C VAL A 62 -1.72 8.36 12.76
N SER A 63 -2.43 8.66 13.85
CA SER A 63 -2.22 9.86 14.65
C SER A 63 -0.74 9.90 15.01
N HIS A 64 -0.04 10.89 14.47
CA HIS A 64 1.35 11.19 14.78
C HIS A 64 1.46 11.86 16.15
#